data_AF-A0AAQ3JTQ6-F1
#
_entry.id   AF-A0AAQ3JTQ6-F1
#
_cell.length_a   1.000
_cell.length_b   1.000
_cell.length_c   1.000
_cell.angle_alpha   90.00
_cell.angle_beta   90.00
_cell.angle_gamma   90.00
#
_symmetry.space_group_name_H-M   'P 1'
#
loop_
_entity.id
_entity.type
_entity.pdbx_description
1 polymer ?
#
loop_
_entity_poly.entity_id
_entity_poly.type
_entity_poly.pdbx_seq_one_letter_code
_entity_poly.pdbx_strand_id
1 'polypeptide(L)'
;MKYSTKVKDEEGFPSFALINKATGEAIKHSIGATHPVRLIPYNPDYLDESVLWAESKNLGDGYRCIRMVNNIRLNFDVFHGDKQHGGVKDGSILVLWEWLKGDNQRWKIVQHSFW
;
A
#
# COMPACT_ATOMS: atom_id res chain seq x y z
N MET A 1 -13.50 -6.60 -8.99
CA MET A 1 -12.50 -5.51 -9.18
C MET A 1 -12.91 -4.70 -10.40
N LYS A 2 -13.31 -3.43 -10.24
CA LYS A 2 -13.83 -2.57 -11.33
C LYS A 2 -12.72 -1.84 -12.12
N TYR A 3 -11.56 -1.63 -11.50
CA TYR A 3 -10.49 -0.77 -12.03
C TYR A 3 -9.14 -1.47 -12.27
N SER A 4 -8.94 -2.68 -11.75
CA SER A 4 -7.65 -3.39 -11.85
C SER A 4 -7.21 -3.68 -13.29
N THR A 5 -8.16 -3.74 -14.24
CA THR A 5 -7.88 -3.92 -15.68
C THR A 5 -7.68 -2.60 -16.43
N LYS A 6 -8.01 -1.46 -15.83
CA LYS A 6 -8.00 -0.13 -16.48
C LYS A 6 -6.82 0.74 -16.04
N VAL A 7 -6.45 0.69 -14.77
CA VAL A 7 -5.35 1.49 -14.21
C VAL A 7 -4.22 0.56 -13.80
N LYS A 8 -3.03 0.86 -14.31
CA LYS A 8 -1.78 0.17 -14.03
C LYS A 8 -0.74 1.18 -13.56
N ASP A 9 0.25 0.72 -12.82
CA ASP A 9 1.40 1.55 -12.49
C ASP A 9 2.35 1.74 -13.68
N GLU A 10 3.40 2.54 -13.50
CA GLU A 10 4.42 2.86 -14.52
C GLU A 10 5.11 1.60 -15.10
N GLU A 11 5.19 0.51 -14.33
CA GLU A 11 5.76 -0.76 -14.78
C GLU A 11 4.68 -1.72 -15.36
N GLY A 12 3.42 -1.31 -15.40
CA GLY A 12 2.31 -2.07 -15.96
C GLY A 12 1.63 -3.04 -14.99
N PHE A 13 1.90 -2.98 -13.68
CA PHE A 13 1.23 -3.81 -12.69
C PHE A 13 -0.19 -3.31 -12.40
N PRO A 14 -1.18 -4.20 -12.25
CA PRO A 14 -2.57 -3.83 -12.07
C PRO A 14 -2.81 -3.15 -10.73
N SER A 15 -3.73 -2.19 -10.71
CA SER A 15 -4.14 -1.50 -9.50
C SER A 15 -5.13 -2.28 -8.64
N PHE A 16 -5.16 -1.96 -7.35
CA PHE A 16 -6.17 -2.39 -6.38
C PHE A 16 -6.39 -1.31 -5.32
N ALA A 17 -7.48 -1.43 -4.56
CA ALA A 17 -7.75 -0.60 -3.38
C ALA A 17 -7.72 -1.47 -2.12
N LEU A 18 -7.17 -0.92 -1.03
CA LEU A 18 -7.19 -1.52 0.30
C LEU A 18 -8.33 -0.89 1.09
N ILE A 19 -9.41 -1.65 1.30
CA ILE A 19 -10.65 -1.16 1.90
C ILE A 19 -10.89 -1.89 3.22
N ASN A 20 -11.11 -1.12 4.28
CA ASN A 20 -11.59 -1.66 5.54
C ASN A 20 -13.06 -2.08 5.38
N LYS A 21 -13.35 -3.37 5.53
CA LYS A 21 -14.71 -3.92 5.37
C LYS A 21 -15.71 -3.40 6.40
N ALA A 22 -15.25 -3.00 7.60
CA ALA A 22 -16.11 -2.53 8.67
C ALA A 22 -16.49 -1.05 8.50
N THR A 23 -15.54 -0.21 8.08
CA THR A 23 -15.77 1.24 7.95
C THR A 23 -16.12 1.68 6.53
N GLY A 24 -15.81 0.87 5.52
CA GLY A 24 -15.95 1.24 4.12
C GLY A 24 -14.91 2.26 3.65
N GLU A 25 -13.89 2.54 4.46
CA GLU A 25 -12.83 3.47 4.12
C GLU A 25 -11.70 2.77 3.36
N ALA A 26 -11.14 3.46 2.36
CA ALA A 26 -9.95 3.05 1.65
C ALA A 26 -8.71 3.79 2.17
N ILE A 27 -7.55 3.12 2.09
CA ILE A 27 -6.26 3.77 2.33
C ILE A 27 -5.92 4.67 1.14
N LYS A 28 -5.73 5.96 1.41
CA LYS A 28 -5.34 7.00 0.47
C LYS A 28 -3.84 7.28 0.56
N HIS A 29 -3.24 7.60 -0.58
CA HIS A 29 -1.90 8.15 -0.70
C HIS A 29 -1.72 9.34 0.26
N SER A 30 -0.49 9.50 0.73
CA SER A 30 -0.10 10.72 1.43
C SER A 30 0.46 11.77 0.48
N ILE A 31 0.76 12.94 1.02
CA ILE A 31 1.26 14.11 0.27
C ILE A 31 2.74 14.00 -0.14
N GLY A 32 3.45 12.99 0.36
CA GLY A 32 4.85 12.73 0.03
C GLY A 32 5.49 11.72 0.97
N ALA A 33 6.79 11.52 0.82
CA ALA A 33 7.58 10.70 1.73
C ALA A 33 7.41 11.16 3.19
N THR A 34 7.58 10.24 4.14
CA THR A 34 7.51 10.43 5.59
C THR A 34 6.11 10.75 6.15
N HIS A 35 5.15 11.11 5.31
CA HIS A 35 3.83 11.50 5.75
C HIS A 35 2.92 10.27 5.92
N PRO A 36 2.10 10.23 6.99
CA PRO A 36 1.16 9.14 7.20
C PRO A 36 0.16 9.00 6.06
N VAL A 37 -0.20 7.77 5.71
CA VAL A 37 -1.34 7.49 4.84
C VAL A 37 -2.64 7.91 5.54
N ARG A 38 -3.70 8.15 4.76
CA ARG A 38 -4.99 8.60 5.29
C ARG A 38 -6.09 7.60 4.97
N LEU A 39 -7.18 7.65 5.71
CA LEU A 39 -8.41 6.93 5.40
C LEU A 39 -9.43 7.91 4.82
N ILE A 40 -10.12 7.48 3.77
CA ILE A 40 -11.26 8.21 3.19
C ILE A 40 -12.38 7.23 2.84
N PRO A 41 -13.66 7.66 2.83
CA PRO A 41 -14.75 6.83 2.33
C PRO A 41 -14.47 6.33 0.92
N TYR A 42 -14.62 5.03 0.68
CA TYR A 42 -14.42 4.45 -0.65
C TYR A 42 -15.66 4.68 -1.52
N ASN A 43 -15.47 5.33 -2.68
CA ASN A 43 -16.52 5.50 -3.69
C ASN A 43 -16.23 4.61 -4.91
N PRO A 44 -16.97 3.52 -5.12
CA PRO A 44 -16.76 2.61 -6.26
C PRO A 44 -17.25 3.19 -7.60
N ASP A 45 -17.93 4.33 -7.62
CA ASP A 45 -18.48 4.95 -8.83
C ASP A 45 -17.63 6.10 -9.36
N TYR A 46 -16.62 6.50 -8.58
CA TYR A 46 -15.64 7.51 -8.95
C TYR A 46 -14.24 6.91 -9.02
N LEU A 47 -13.51 7.17 -10.10
CA LEU A 47 -12.12 6.77 -10.21
C LEU A 47 -11.24 7.75 -9.42
N ASP A 48 -10.98 7.44 -8.16
CA ASP A 48 -9.98 8.13 -7.34
C ASP A 48 -8.65 7.36 -7.40
N GLU A 49 -7.70 7.81 -8.23
CA GLU A 49 -6.37 7.19 -8.31
C GLU A 49 -5.59 7.27 -6.99
N SER A 50 -5.92 8.23 -6.12
CA SER A 50 -5.21 8.40 -4.86
C SER A 50 -5.52 7.33 -3.82
N VAL A 51 -6.49 6.44 -4.07
CA VAL A 51 -6.73 5.24 -3.25
C VAL A 51 -6.29 3.95 -3.96
N LEU A 52 -5.68 4.07 -5.14
CA LEU A 52 -5.22 2.95 -5.93
C LEU A 52 -3.73 2.67 -5.69
N TRP A 53 -3.45 1.41 -5.44
CA TRP A 53 -2.12 0.87 -5.14
C TRP A 53 -1.77 -0.22 -6.14
N ALA A 54 -0.49 -0.52 -6.30
CA ALA A 54 -0.01 -1.62 -7.10
C ALA A 54 1.00 -2.46 -6.31
N GLU A 55 1.06 -3.76 -6.57
CA GLU A 55 2.09 -4.62 -6.05
C GLU A 55 3.28 -4.62 -7.02
N SER A 56 4.50 -4.54 -6.53
CA SER A 56 5.69 -4.72 -7.36
C SER A 56 5.85 -6.17 -7.82
N LYS A 57 6.91 -6.42 -8.60
CA LYS A 57 7.47 -7.79 -8.75
C LYS A 57 7.79 -8.43 -7.39
N ASN A 58 7.83 -9.76 -7.38
CA ASN A 58 8.18 -10.55 -6.21
C ASN A 58 9.62 -10.23 -5.75
N LEU A 59 9.80 -10.01 -4.44
CA LEU A 59 11.06 -9.70 -3.77
C LEU A 59 11.70 -10.93 -3.11
N GLY A 60 11.04 -12.09 -3.15
CA GLY A 60 11.38 -13.31 -2.43
C GLY A 60 10.24 -13.75 -1.50
N ASP A 61 10.02 -15.06 -1.36
CA ASP A 61 9.05 -15.67 -0.42
C ASP A 61 7.60 -15.17 -0.54
N GLY A 62 7.26 -14.58 -1.68
CA GLY A 62 5.95 -14.00 -1.97
C GLY A 62 5.75 -12.59 -1.40
N TYR A 63 6.80 -11.95 -0.89
CA TYR A 63 6.77 -10.54 -0.51
C TYR A 63 6.91 -9.62 -1.72
N ARG A 64 6.24 -8.47 -1.65
CA ARG A 64 6.22 -7.43 -2.69
C ARG A 64 6.23 -6.05 -2.00
N CYS A 65 6.60 -5.00 -2.74
CA CYS A 65 6.25 -3.65 -2.33
C CYS A 65 4.76 -3.42 -2.63
N ILE A 66 4.08 -2.63 -1.80
CA ILE A 66 2.84 -1.96 -2.18
C ILE A 66 3.21 -0.51 -2.44
N ARG A 67 2.86 0.02 -3.61
CA ARG A 67 3.28 1.36 -4.07
C ARG A 67 2.13 2.14 -4.68
N MET A 68 2.25 3.47 -4.69
CA MET A 68 1.24 4.32 -5.31
C MET A 68 1.12 3.98 -6.79
N VAL A 69 -0.10 3.83 -7.31
CA VAL A 69 -0.28 3.48 -8.73
C VAL A 69 0.29 4.57 -9.67
N ASN A 70 0.22 5.83 -9.26
CA ASN A 70 0.63 6.99 -10.05
C ASN A 70 2.06 7.48 -9.74
N ASN A 71 2.74 6.89 -8.76
CA ASN A 71 4.11 7.25 -8.38
C ASN A 71 4.83 6.07 -7.73
N ILE A 72 5.48 5.25 -8.54
CA ILE A 72 6.16 4.04 -8.07
C ILE A 72 7.42 4.31 -7.23
N ARG A 73 7.86 5.57 -7.09
CA ARG A 73 9.02 5.94 -6.26
C ARG A 73 8.70 5.87 -4.77
N LEU A 74 7.43 5.90 -4.39
CA LEU A 74 6.97 5.87 -2.99
C LEU A 74 6.18 4.60 -2.69
N ASN A 75 6.57 3.93 -1.61
CA ASN A 75 6.04 2.63 -1.19
C ASN A 75 5.38 2.74 0.19
N PHE A 76 4.46 1.83 0.49
CA PHE A 76 4.04 1.55 1.86
C PHE A 76 5.25 1.21 2.72
N ASP A 77 5.40 1.97 3.79
CA ASP A 77 6.50 1.84 4.73
C ASP A 77 5.93 1.90 6.15
N VAL A 78 6.34 0.97 7.01
CA VAL A 78 6.13 1.11 8.44
C VAL A 78 7.22 2.04 8.99
N PHE A 79 6.82 3.25 9.40
CA PHE A 79 7.75 4.29 9.85
C PHE A 79 8.55 3.81 11.05
N HIS A 80 9.89 3.82 10.92
CA HIS A 80 10.81 3.27 11.93
C HIS A 80 10.45 1.82 12.33
N GLY A 81 9.88 1.04 11.39
CA GLY A 81 9.55 -0.37 11.58
C GLY A 81 10.72 -1.31 11.31
N ASP A 82 11.91 -0.77 11.01
CA ASP A 82 13.12 -1.55 10.82
C ASP A 82 13.77 -1.95 12.17
N LYS A 83 14.70 -2.91 12.10
CA LYS A 83 15.33 -3.50 13.29
C LYS A 83 16.12 -2.50 14.12
N GLN A 84 16.66 -1.42 13.53
CA GLN A 84 17.43 -0.41 14.26
C GLN A 84 16.55 0.40 15.20
N HIS A 85 15.25 0.50 14.90
CA HIS A 85 14.25 1.22 15.69
C HIS A 85 13.35 0.29 16.54
N GLY A 86 13.71 -0.99 16.63
CA GLY A 86 12.98 -2.00 17.41
C GLY A 86 11.91 -2.77 16.63
N GLY A 87 11.83 -2.60 15.31
CA GLY A 87 10.90 -3.33 14.46
C GLY A 87 9.48 -2.78 14.47
N VAL A 88 8.62 -3.44 13.70
CA VAL A 88 7.16 -3.18 13.68
C VAL A 88 6.56 -3.53 15.03
N LYS A 89 5.74 -2.64 15.58
CA LYS A 89 5.08 -2.78 16.88
C LYS A 89 3.69 -2.16 16.86
N ASP A 90 2.89 -2.47 17.87
CA ASP A 90 1.56 -1.86 18.02
C ASP A 90 1.68 -0.33 18.07
N GLY A 91 0.81 0.34 17.31
CA GLY A 91 0.86 1.80 17.13
C GLY A 91 1.90 2.29 16.11
N SER A 92 2.66 1.41 15.46
CA SER A 92 3.50 1.80 14.31
C SER A 92 2.67 2.47 13.22
N ILE A 93 3.20 3.57 12.67
CA ILE A 93 2.50 4.40 11.69
C ILE A 93 2.88 3.96 10.28
N LEU A 94 1.88 3.83 9.41
CA LEU A 94 2.07 3.63 7.98
C LEU A 94 2.31 4.96 7.27
N VAL A 95 3.43 5.06 6.56
CA VAL A 95 3.84 6.24 5.77
C VAL A 95 4.18 5.83 4.34
N LEU A 96 4.55 6.82 3.54
CA LEU A 96 5.21 6.63 2.25
C LEU A 96 6.73 6.81 2.38
N TRP A 97 7.52 6.01 1.67
CA TRP A 97 8.98 6.22 1.62
C TRP A 97 9.60 5.72 0.30
N GLU A 98 10.78 6.25 -0.06
CA GLU A 98 11.56 5.68 -1.16
C GLU A 98 11.91 4.21 -0.89
N TRP A 99 12.11 3.44 -1.96
CA TRP A 99 12.51 2.04 -1.80
C TRP A 99 13.95 1.93 -1.27
N LEU A 100 14.07 1.57 0.02
CA LEU A 100 15.34 1.35 0.72
C LEU A 100 15.65 -0.13 0.94
N LYS A 101 14.82 -1.03 0.39
CA LYS A 101 14.96 -2.50 0.52
C LYS A 101 14.82 -3.01 1.96
N GLY A 102 14.26 -2.20 2.85
CA GLY A 102 14.03 -2.54 4.25
C GLY A 102 12.93 -3.58 4.43
N ASP A 103 13.02 -4.36 5.52
CA ASP A 103 12.00 -5.36 5.87
C ASP A 103 10.63 -4.69 6.13
N ASN A 104 10.63 -3.45 6.62
CA ASN A 104 9.45 -2.61 6.89
C ASN A 104 8.72 -2.12 5.63
N GLN A 105 9.24 -2.44 4.43
CA GLN A 105 8.67 -2.09 3.13
C GLN A 105 8.18 -3.31 2.35
N ARG A 106 8.27 -4.51 2.95
CA ARG A 106 7.91 -5.78 2.34
C ARG A 106 6.56 -6.25 2.85
N TRP A 107 5.62 -6.43 1.94
CA TRP A 107 4.24 -6.76 2.23
C TRP A 107 3.84 -8.06 1.56
N LYS A 108 2.87 -8.76 2.17
CA LYS A 108 2.23 -9.94 1.59
C LYS A 108 0.74 -9.86 1.86
N ILE A 109 -0.05 -9.84 0.80
CA ILE A 109 -1.51 -9.94 0.90
C ILE A 109 -1.86 -11.43 0.94
N VAL A 110 -2.43 -11.88 2.05
CA VAL A 110 -2.87 -13.27 2.24
C VAL A 110 -4.37 -13.35 2.32
N GLN A 111 -4.94 -14.46 1.86
CA GLN A 111 -6.37 -14.71 1.96
C GLN A 111 -6.73 -14.93 3.43
N HIS A 112 -7.61 -14.09 3.97
CA HIS A 112 -8.21 -14.29 5.29
C HIS A 112 -9.49 -15.10 5.14
N SER A 113 -9.45 -16.37 5.55
CA SER A 113 -10.64 -17.22 5.65
C SER A 113 -11.25 -17.04 7.04
N PHE A 114 -12.53 -16.66 7.11
CA PHE A 114 -13.31 -16.88 8.32
C PHE A 114 -13.85 -18.31 8.23
N TRP A 115 -13.52 -19.16 9.22
CA TRP A 115 -14.22 -20.43 9.42
C TRP A 115 -15.60 -20.16 10.01
#